data_AF-A0A2P5GI67-F1
#
_entry.id   AF-A0A2P5GI67-F1
#
_cell.length_a   1.000
_cell.length_b   1.000
_cell.length_c   1.000
_cell.angle_alpha   90.00
_cell.angle_beta   90.00
_cell.angle_gamma   90.00
#
_symmetry.space_group_name_H-M   'P 1'
#
loop_
_entity.id
_entity.type
_entity.pdbx_description
1 polymer ?
#
loop_
_entity_poly.entity_id
_entity_poly.type
_entity_poly.pdbx_seq_one_letter_code
_entity_poly.pdbx_strand_id
1 'polypeptide(L)'
;MTFTVGENYPFRDIQKRYKSLKPGEKGLSQGGFLNPSRGNSSTLIRAIFARRGVNGPLDNLLFISGDNAYRNYFNRLVKVQKECSPFLYFKEINGEWSYMGHSQVERLLEPDSKALTLLLDKMGCTLETVGEVGGKPLWQLSALGGQGFIRPRRLEFIAVLQQD
;
A
#
# COMPACT_ATOMS: atom_id res chain seq x y z
N MET A 1 0.45 -20.31 -14.96
CA MET A 1 0.23 -18.91 -15.41
C MET A 1 0.72 -17.98 -14.31
N THR A 2 1.78 -17.24 -14.57
CA THR A 2 2.34 -16.23 -13.66
C THR A 2 1.67 -14.87 -13.90
N PHE A 3 1.85 -13.94 -12.96
CA PHE A 3 1.51 -12.53 -13.19
C PHE A 3 2.68 -11.86 -13.93
N THR A 4 2.36 -10.97 -14.87
CA THR A 4 3.36 -10.17 -15.60
C THR A 4 3.36 -8.74 -15.04
N VAL A 5 4.53 -8.18 -14.76
CA VAL A 5 4.64 -6.80 -14.23
C VAL A 5 4.09 -5.81 -15.25
N GLY A 6 3.25 -4.88 -14.79
CA GLY A 6 2.58 -3.87 -15.61
C GLY A 6 1.30 -4.34 -16.29
N GLU A 7 0.99 -5.65 -16.28
CA GLU A 7 -0.30 -6.13 -16.80
C GLU A 7 -1.44 -5.83 -15.81
N ASN A 8 -2.56 -5.39 -16.38
CA ASN A 8 -3.80 -5.15 -15.65
C ASN A 8 -4.66 -6.41 -15.64
N TYR A 9 -5.28 -6.67 -14.48
CA TYR A 9 -6.20 -7.77 -14.33
C TYR A 9 -7.46 -7.33 -13.58
N PRO A 10 -8.65 -7.85 -13.96
CA PRO A 10 -9.79 -7.77 -13.07
C PRO A 10 -9.52 -8.67 -11.86
N PHE A 11 -10.03 -8.26 -10.69
CA PHE A 11 -9.77 -9.00 -9.45
C PHE A 11 -10.19 -10.48 -9.50
N ARG A 12 -11.27 -10.80 -10.22
CA ARG A 12 -11.74 -12.18 -10.38
C ARG A 12 -10.66 -13.08 -10.99
N ASP A 13 -9.92 -12.56 -11.96
CA ASP A 13 -8.85 -13.30 -12.63
C ASP A 13 -7.62 -13.43 -11.73
N ILE A 14 -7.30 -12.38 -10.95
CA ILE A 14 -6.24 -12.42 -9.95
C ILE A 14 -6.54 -13.50 -8.91
N GLN A 15 -7.78 -13.56 -8.41
CA GLN A 15 -8.18 -14.55 -7.44
C GLN A 15 -8.09 -15.98 -8.02
N LYS A 16 -8.53 -16.18 -9.27
CA LYS A 16 -8.42 -17.48 -9.97
C LYS A 16 -6.97 -17.90 -10.15
N ARG A 17 -6.10 -17.00 -10.64
CA ARG A 17 -4.66 -17.25 -10.81
C ARG A 17 -3.99 -17.55 -9.48
N TYR A 18 -4.25 -16.74 -8.45
CA TYR A 18 -3.72 -16.95 -7.10
C TYR A 18 -4.06 -18.35 -6.56
N LYS A 19 -5.33 -18.75 -6.64
CA LYS A 19 -5.79 -20.07 -6.20
C LYS A 19 -5.14 -21.22 -6.96
N SER A 20 -4.86 -21.03 -8.25
CA SER A 20 -4.14 -22.01 -9.05
C SER A 20 -2.67 -22.11 -8.66
N LEU A 21 -2.03 -21.01 -8.29
CA LEU A 21 -0.61 -20.96 -7.89
C LEU A 21 -0.37 -21.45 -6.46
N LYS A 22 -1.34 -21.21 -5.57
CA LYS A 22 -1.27 -21.52 -4.13
C LYS A 22 -2.47 -22.40 -3.72
N PRO A 23 -2.53 -23.65 -4.20
CA PRO A 23 -3.59 -24.57 -3.80
C PRO A 23 -3.56 -24.78 -2.27
N GLY A 24 -4.72 -24.76 -1.63
CA GLY A 24 -4.86 -24.90 -0.18
C GLY A 24 -4.80 -23.58 0.61
N GLU A 25 -4.29 -22.48 0.04
CA GLU A 25 -4.33 -21.19 0.71
C GLU A 25 -5.72 -20.52 0.63
N LYS A 26 -6.05 -19.67 1.61
CA LYS A 26 -7.26 -18.82 1.54
C LYS A 26 -7.16 -17.88 0.33
N GLY A 27 -8.31 -17.55 -0.28
CA GLY A 27 -8.36 -16.64 -1.42
C GLY A 27 -8.00 -15.21 -1.05
N LEU A 28 -7.70 -14.41 -2.06
CA LEU A 28 -7.46 -12.98 -1.92
C LEU A 28 -8.77 -12.21 -1.71
N SER A 29 -8.66 -10.96 -1.26
CA SER A 29 -9.78 -10.01 -1.11
C SER A 29 -9.45 -8.65 -1.71
N GLN A 30 -10.42 -7.99 -2.36
CA GLN A 30 -10.25 -6.65 -2.96
C GLN A 30 -9.96 -5.54 -1.95
N GLY A 31 -10.21 -5.79 -0.67
CA GLY A 31 -9.92 -4.81 0.38
C GLY A 31 -8.43 -4.54 0.57
N GLY A 32 -7.53 -5.24 -0.12
CA GLY A 32 -6.10 -5.25 0.23
C GLY A 32 -5.87 -6.09 1.48
N PHE A 33 -4.85 -5.74 2.26
CA PHE A 33 -4.51 -6.35 3.56
C PHE A 33 -5.64 -6.40 4.63
N LEU A 34 -6.85 -5.95 4.28
CA LEU A 34 -7.76 -5.24 5.19
C LEU A 34 -8.97 -6.02 5.66
N ASN A 35 -9.06 -7.31 5.39
CA ASN A 35 -10.06 -8.14 6.05
C ASN A 35 -9.48 -9.49 6.41
N PRO A 36 -8.81 -9.64 7.58
CA PRO A 36 -8.79 -10.95 8.20
C PRO A 36 -10.26 -11.42 8.32
N SER A 37 -10.50 -12.71 8.08
CA SER A 37 -11.73 -13.33 8.56
C SER A 37 -11.93 -12.91 10.01
N ARG A 38 -13.12 -12.41 10.41
CA ARG A 38 -13.40 -12.06 11.82
C ARG A 38 -12.84 -13.15 12.74
N GLY A 39 -12.02 -12.76 13.72
CA GLY A 39 -11.39 -13.69 14.68
C GLY A 39 -10.04 -14.29 14.25
N ASN A 40 -9.47 -13.93 13.10
CA ASN A 40 -8.15 -14.40 12.69
C ASN A 40 -7.06 -13.37 13.06
N SER A 41 -6.17 -13.75 13.99
CA SER A 41 -4.97 -12.99 14.37
C SER A 41 -3.87 -13.01 13.31
N SER A 42 -4.08 -13.74 12.20
CA SER A 42 -3.09 -13.83 11.12
C SER A 42 -2.73 -12.45 10.58
N THR A 43 -1.45 -12.13 10.75
CA THR A 43 -0.77 -10.96 10.21
C THR A 43 -0.18 -11.23 8.82
N LEU A 44 -0.45 -12.41 8.24
CA LEU A 44 0.13 -12.81 6.96
C LEU A 44 -0.42 -11.92 5.85
N ILE A 45 0.51 -11.37 5.08
CA ILE A 45 0.22 -10.54 3.92
C ILE A 45 0.56 -11.38 2.69
N ARG A 46 -0.48 -11.72 1.92
CA ARG A 46 -0.31 -12.43 0.63
C ARG A 46 -0.27 -11.49 -0.54
N ALA A 47 -1.12 -10.47 -0.49
CA ALA A 47 -1.24 -9.48 -1.53
C ALA A 47 -1.72 -8.13 -0.97
N ILE A 48 -1.34 -7.06 -1.66
CA ILE A 48 -1.80 -5.70 -1.44
C ILE A 48 -2.51 -5.24 -2.69
N PHE A 49 -3.67 -4.62 -2.49
CA PHE A 49 -4.43 -3.95 -3.53
C PHE A 49 -4.50 -2.46 -3.16
N ALA A 50 -3.56 -1.69 -3.68
CA ALA A 50 -3.43 -0.26 -3.37
C ALA A 50 -4.27 0.59 -4.33
N ARG A 51 -5.21 1.34 -3.76
CA ARG A 51 -6.03 2.27 -4.55
C ARG A 51 -5.35 3.62 -4.64
N ARG A 52 -5.27 4.22 -5.82
CA ARG A 52 -4.68 5.56 -5.98
C ARG A 52 -5.33 6.60 -5.06
N GLY A 53 -6.66 6.55 -4.97
CA GLY A 53 -7.45 7.45 -4.11
C GLY A 53 -7.27 7.23 -2.61
N VAL A 54 -6.72 6.10 -2.17
CA VAL A 54 -6.63 5.72 -0.74
C VAL A 54 -5.19 5.59 -0.26
N ASN A 55 -4.36 4.87 -1.02
CA ASN A 55 -2.97 4.57 -0.69
C ASN A 55 -1.97 5.49 -1.37
N GLY A 56 -2.44 6.32 -2.30
CA GLY A 56 -1.63 7.33 -2.95
C GLY A 56 -1.18 6.94 -4.36
N PRO A 57 -0.57 7.90 -5.07
CA PRO A 57 -0.31 7.81 -6.51
C PRO A 57 1.09 7.31 -6.87
N LEU A 58 2.00 7.14 -5.91
CA LEU A 58 3.37 6.70 -6.17
C LEU A 58 3.47 5.18 -6.13
N ASP A 59 4.28 4.59 -7.00
CA ASP A 59 4.32 3.13 -7.17
C ASP A 59 4.95 2.43 -5.96
N ASN A 60 6.10 2.91 -5.50
CA ASN A 60 6.89 2.33 -4.41
C ASN A 60 6.50 2.83 -3.02
N LEU A 61 5.45 3.65 -2.87
CA LEU A 61 5.02 4.21 -1.58
C LEU A 61 3.56 3.93 -1.30
N LEU A 62 3.28 3.38 -0.12
CA LEU A 62 1.92 3.27 0.42
C LEU A 62 1.73 4.30 1.53
N PHE A 63 0.88 5.28 1.27
CA PHE A 63 0.43 6.26 2.25
C PHE A 63 -0.72 5.65 3.05
N ILE A 64 -0.51 5.41 4.34
CA ILE A 64 -1.47 4.70 5.19
C ILE A 64 -2.29 5.69 6.01
N SER A 65 -3.61 5.55 5.89
CA SER A 65 -4.63 6.33 6.60
C SER A 65 -5.62 5.44 7.33
N GLY A 66 -6.11 5.90 8.49
CA GLY A 66 -7.10 5.21 9.30
C GLY A 66 -6.60 3.91 9.92
N ASP A 67 -5.30 3.82 10.25
CA ASP A 67 -4.82 2.74 11.12
C ASP A 67 -5.43 2.87 12.53
N ASN A 68 -5.73 1.73 13.15
CA ASN A 68 -6.31 1.65 14.50
C ASN A 68 -6.17 0.23 15.07
N ALA A 69 -6.57 0.03 16.33
CA ALA A 69 -6.46 -1.26 17.01
C ALA A 69 -7.16 -2.43 16.28
N TYR A 70 -8.22 -2.17 15.51
CA TYR A 70 -8.94 -3.18 14.73
C TYR A 70 -8.21 -3.52 13.41
N ARG A 71 -7.73 -2.49 12.71
CA ARG A 71 -7.08 -2.57 11.39
C ARG A 71 -5.62 -3.02 11.48
N ASN A 72 -4.89 -2.44 12.42
CA ASN A 72 -3.56 -2.81 12.85
C ASN A 72 -2.52 -2.92 11.72
N TYR A 73 -2.53 -1.95 10.81
CA TYR A 73 -1.68 -1.91 9.63
C TYR A 73 -0.22 -1.80 9.99
N PHE A 74 0.11 -0.94 10.95
CA PHE A 74 1.48 -0.72 11.37
C PHE A 74 2.13 -2.03 11.84
N ASN A 75 1.53 -2.74 12.80
CA ASN A 75 2.11 -3.98 13.33
C ASN A 75 2.19 -5.11 12.29
N ARG A 76 1.24 -5.17 11.35
CA ARG A 76 1.29 -6.14 10.24
C ARG A 76 2.47 -5.87 9.33
N LEU A 77 2.69 -4.61 8.96
CA LEU A 77 3.79 -4.21 8.09
C LEU A 77 5.14 -4.31 8.79
N VAL A 78 5.23 -3.98 10.08
CA VAL A 78 6.43 -4.20 10.90
C VAL A 78 6.80 -5.68 10.90
N LYS A 79 5.82 -6.57 11.06
CA LYS A 79 6.09 -8.01 11.06
C LYS A 79 6.58 -8.48 9.69
N VAL A 80 5.91 -8.08 8.61
CA VAL A 80 6.34 -8.44 7.24
C VAL A 80 7.72 -7.89 6.91
N GLN A 81 8.04 -6.68 7.35
CA GLN A 81 9.37 -6.09 7.24
C GLN A 81 10.43 -6.94 7.98
N LYS A 82 10.16 -7.30 9.25
CA LYS A 82 11.08 -8.12 10.05
C LYS A 82 11.29 -9.53 9.50
N GLU A 83 10.25 -10.10 8.91
CA GLU A 83 10.27 -11.45 8.32
C GLU A 83 10.76 -11.45 6.86
N CYS A 84 11.09 -10.28 6.29
CA CYS A 84 11.45 -10.10 4.87
C CYS A 84 10.48 -10.85 3.93
N SER A 85 9.19 -10.88 4.28
CA SER A 85 8.22 -11.74 3.61
C SER A 85 7.67 -11.05 2.36
N PRO A 86 7.89 -11.59 1.15
CA PRO A 86 7.35 -10.98 -0.06
C PRO A 86 5.84 -11.18 -0.15
N PHE A 87 5.17 -10.23 -0.79
CA PHE A 87 3.76 -10.30 -1.13
C PHE A 87 3.52 -9.82 -2.56
N LEU A 88 2.39 -10.22 -3.14
CA LEU A 88 1.97 -9.70 -4.45
C LEU A 88 1.50 -8.25 -4.29
N TYR A 89 2.01 -7.34 -5.10
CA TYR A 89 1.58 -5.95 -5.06
C TYR A 89 0.77 -5.59 -6.31
N PHE A 90 -0.38 -4.99 -6.10
CA PHE A 90 -1.26 -4.51 -7.16
C PHE A 90 -1.65 -3.06 -6.91
N LYS A 91 -1.71 -2.27 -7.99
CA LYS A 91 -2.15 -0.88 -7.97
C LYS A 91 -3.36 -0.67 -8.85
N GLU A 92 -4.31 0.11 -8.36
CA GLU A 92 -5.51 0.45 -9.12
C GLU A 92 -5.20 1.44 -10.24
N ILE A 93 -5.49 1.04 -11.48
CA ILE A 93 -5.39 1.87 -12.68
C ILE A 93 -6.70 1.71 -13.46
N ASN A 94 -7.45 2.81 -13.61
CA ASN A 94 -8.70 2.86 -14.37
C ASN A 94 -9.73 1.77 -14.01
N GLY A 95 -9.80 1.37 -12.72
CA GLY A 95 -10.73 0.35 -12.22
C GLY A 95 -10.23 -1.10 -12.34
N GLU A 96 -9.03 -1.30 -12.89
CA GLU A 96 -8.33 -2.59 -12.91
C GLU A 96 -7.13 -2.58 -11.98
N TRP A 97 -6.54 -3.76 -11.75
CA TRP A 97 -5.39 -3.94 -10.88
C TRP A 97 -4.15 -4.26 -11.71
N SER A 98 -3.26 -3.30 -11.82
CA SER A 98 -1.93 -3.49 -12.41
C SER A 98 -1.05 -4.27 -11.44
N TYR A 99 -0.42 -5.35 -11.90
CA TYR A 99 0.53 -6.10 -11.10
C TYR A 99 1.89 -5.37 -11.06
N MET A 100 2.33 -5.04 -9.86
CA MET A 100 3.53 -4.24 -9.62
C MET A 100 4.76 -5.06 -9.26
N GLY A 101 4.65 -6.40 -9.25
CA GLY A 101 5.71 -7.33 -8.85
C GLY A 101 5.49 -7.96 -7.47
N HIS A 102 6.42 -8.83 -7.10
CA HIS A 102 6.57 -9.21 -5.70
C HIS A 102 7.21 -8.03 -4.99
N SER A 103 6.73 -7.73 -3.80
CA SER A 103 7.24 -6.60 -3.05
C SER A 103 7.45 -6.96 -1.60
N GLN A 104 8.38 -6.24 -0.98
CA GLN A 104 8.66 -6.29 0.44
C GLN A 104 8.56 -4.89 1.04
N VAL A 105 8.36 -4.82 2.35
CA VAL A 105 8.46 -3.54 3.07
C VAL A 105 9.94 -3.28 3.32
N GLU A 106 10.51 -2.28 2.67
CA GLU A 106 11.88 -1.84 2.93
C GLU A 106 11.93 -1.05 4.25
N ARG A 107 11.06 -0.04 4.37
CA ARG A 107 11.03 0.90 5.49
C ARG A 107 9.62 1.35 5.82
N LEU A 108 9.42 1.71 7.08
CA LEU A 108 8.23 2.39 7.57
C LEU A 108 8.68 3.77 8.06
N LEU A 109 8.06 4.82 7.54
CA LEU A 109 8.48 6.20 7.76
C LEU A 109 7.32 7.02 8.32
N GLU A 110 7.64 7.91 9.26
CA GLU A 110 6.72 8.94 9.72
C GLU A 110 6.50 10.00 8.62
N PRO A 111 5.29 10.59 8.52
CA PRO A 111 4.99 11.61 7.50
C PRO A 111 5.88 12.85 7.54
N ASP A 112 6.40 13.22 8.71
CA ASP A 112 7.28 14.38 8.93
C ASP A 112 8.78 14.01 8.94
N SER A 113 9.12 12.74 8.68
CA SER A 113 10.50 12.27 8.75
C SER A 113 11.37 12.86 7.64
N LYS A 114 12.59 13.29 8.00
CA LYS A 114 13.60 13.75 7.02
C LYS A 114 13.88 12.70 5.93
N ALA A 115 13.83 11.42 6.30
CA ALA A 115 14.03 10.32 5.37
C ALA A 115 12.95 10.28 4.27
N LEU A 116 11.69 10.54 4.64
CA LEU A 116 10.60 10.63 3.67
C LEU A 116 10.75 11.88 2.81
N THR A 117 11.08 13.03 3.39
CA THR A 117 11.31 14.28 2.63
C THR A 117 12.38 14.08 1.55
N LEU A 118 13.53 13.50 1.89
CA LEU A 118 14.60 13.22 0.93
C LEU A 118 14.20 12.22 -0.15
N LEU A 119 13.36 11.23 0.20
CA LEU A 119 12.87 10.24 -0.76
C LEU A 119 11.90 10.88 -1.77
N LEU A 120 10.96 11.70 -1.28
CA LEU A 120 9.99 12.38 -2.13
C LEU A 120 10.67 13.43 -3.03
N ASP A 121 11.66 14.16 -2.51
CA ASP A 121 12.42 15.14 -3.29
C ASP A 121 13.11 14.51 -4.50
N LYS A 122 13.74 13.33 -4.32
CA LYS A 122 14.30 12.53 -5.43
C LYS A 122 13.26 12.11 -6.48
N MET A 123 11.99 12.03 -6.08
CA MET A 123 10.87 11.70 -6.96
C MET A 123 10.17 12.94 -7.53
N GLY A 124 10.69 14.15 -7.26
CA GLY A 124 10.05 15.41 -7.67
C GLY A 124 8.70 15.65 -6.98
N CYS A 125 8.54 15.13 -5.78
CA CYS A 125 7.31 15.20 -4.97
C CYS A 125 7.57 15.94 -3.66
N THR A 126 6.54 16.59 -3.12
CA THR A 126 6.56 17.19 -1.79
C THR A 126 5.36 16.72 -0.97
N LEU A 127 5.56 16.57 0.34
CA LEU A 127 4.50 16.23 1.29
C LEU A 127 4.50 17.30 2.38
N GLU A 128 3.41 18.05 2.45
CA GLU A 128 3.31 19.24 3.32
C GLU A 128 2.05 19.20 4.17
N THR A 129 2.14 19.78 5.36
CA THR A 129 0.97 20.00 6.22
C THR A 129 0.20 21.21 5.73
N VAL A 130 -1.07 21.04 5.37
CA VAL A 130 -1.94 22.11 4.86
C VAL A 130 -3.05 22.50 5.84
N GLY A 131 -3.03 21.91 7.03
CA GLY A 131 -3.98 22.20 8.09
C GLY A 131 -3.97 21.12 9.15
N GLU A 132 -4.94 21.19 10.05
CA GLU A 132 -5.09 20.27 11.16
C GLU A 132 -6.57 19.97 11.37
N VAL A 133 -6.91 18.73 11.72
CA VAL A 133 -8.26 18.40 12.16
C VAL A 133 -8.19 17.48 13.36
N GLY A 134 -8.65 17.97 14.51
CA GLY A 134 -8.71 17.22 15.76
C GLY A 134 -7.32 16.89 16.33
N GLY A 135 -6.39 17.86 16.37
CA GLY A 135 -5.05 17.64 16.91
C GLY A 135 -4.08 16.93 15.96
N LYS A 136 -4.51 16.63 14.73
CA LYS A 136 -3.74 15.81 13.78
C LYS A 136 -3.51 16.54 12.46
N PRO A 137 -2.25 16.59 11.97
CA PRO A 137 -1.93 17.20 10.68
C PRO A 137 -2.71 16.58 9.52
N LEU A 138 -3.11 17.45 8.58
CA LEU A 138 -3.58 17.06 7.26
C LEU A 138 -2.45 17.25 6.25
N TRP A 139 -2.09 16.15 5.60
CA TRP A 139 -0.98 16.07 4.66
C TRP A 139 -1.46 16.14 3.21
N GLN A 140 -0.83 17.00 2.41
CA GLN A 140 -1.04 17.10 0.98
C GLN A 140 0.23 16.65 0.26
N LEU A 141 0.09 15.60 -0.57
CA LEU A 141 1.13 15.20 -1.50
C LEU A 141 0.97 16.01 -2.79
N SER A 142 2.04 16.66 -3.22
CA SER A 142 2.13 17.41 -4.47
C SER A 142 3.24 16.81 -5.34
N ALA A 143 3.02 16.74 -6.65
CA ALA A 143 3.98 16.22 -7.62
C ALA A 143 3.81 16.95 -8.95
N LEU A 144 4.91 17.13 -9.69
CA LEU A 144 4.85 17.64 -11.05
C LEU A 144 3.94 16.75 -11.92
N GLY A 145 3.06 17.35 -12.72
CA GLY A 145 2.14 16.61 -13.60
C GLY A 145 0.87 16.04 -12.93
N GLY A 146 0.48 16.53 -11.74
CA GLY A 146 -0.82 16.21 -11.14
C GLY A 146 -0.90 14.84 -10.46
N GLN A 147 0.25 14.24 -10.13
CA GLN A 147 0.33 12.98 -9.40
C GLN A 147 0.28 13.18 -7.87
N GLY A 148 -0.45 14.19 -7.38
CA GLY A 148 -0.63 14.44 -5.96
C GLY A 148 -1.83 13.70 -5.35
N PHE A 149 -2.10 13.98 -4.07
CA PHE A 149 -3.39 13.61 -3.49
C PHE A 149 -4.50 14.49 -4.04
N ILE A 150 -5.66 13.90 -4.34
CA ILE A 150 -6.86 14.64 -4.73
C ILE A 150 -7.37 15.53 -3.57
N ARG A 151 -7.18 15.08 -2.33
CA ARG A 151 -7.53 15.79 -1.10
C ARG A 151 -6.49 15.53 -0.01
N PRO A 152 -6.27 16.46 0.92
CA PRO A 152 -5.40 16.25 2.06
C PRO A 152 -5.83 15.06 2.91
N ARG A 153 -4.87 14.37 3.52
CA ARG A 153 -5.09 13.10 4.25
C ARG A 153 -4.51 13.15 5.65
N ARG A 154 -5.19 12.50 6.60
CA ARG A 154 -4.57 12.11 7.86
C ARG A 154 -3.74 10.86 7.60
N LEU A 155 -2.43 10.99 7.66
CA LEU A 155 -1.50 9.89 7.50
C LEU A 155 -1.06 9.42 8.88
N GLU A 156 -1.05 8.11 9.10
CA GLU A 156 -0.38 7.53 10.27
C GLU A 156 1.07 7.19 9.96
N PHE A 157 1.37 6.67 8.77
CA PHE A 157 2.73 6.37 8.33
C PHE A 157 2.78 6.09 6.83
N ILE A 158 4.00 5.99 6.29
CA ILE A 158 4.27 5.62 4.90
C ILE A 158 5.06 4.33 4.89
N ALA A 159 4.65 3.35 4.08
CA ALA A 159 5.45 2.17 3.80
C ALA A 159 6.20 2.33 2.48
N VAL A 160 7.52 2.19 2.54
CA VAL A 160 8.39 2.14 1.37
C VAL A 160 8.48 0.69 0.92
N LEU A 161 8.15 0.46 -0.34
CA LEU A 161 8.16 -0.86 -0.95
C LEU A 161 9.40 -1.02 -1.82
N GLN A 162 10.01 -2.20 -1.73
CA GLN A 162 11.00 -2.67 -2.68
C GLN A 162 10.35 -3.75 -3.55
N GLN A 163 10.44 -3.59 -4.86
CA GLN A 163 9.93 -4.53 -5.85
C GLN A 163 11.09 -5.35 -6.43
N ASP A 164 10.82 -6.63 -6.69
CA ASP A 164 11.74 -7.54 -7.39
C ASP A 164 11.69 -7.34 -8.92
#